data_AF-A0A2W4WJ30-F1
#
_entry.id   AF-A0A2W4WJ30-F1
#
_cell.length_a   1.000
_cell.length_b   1.000
_cell.length_c   1.000
_cell.angle_alpha   90.00
_cell.angle_beta   90.00
_cell.angle_gamma   90.00
#
_symmetry.space_group_name_H-M   'P 1'
#
loop_
_entity.id
_entity.type
_entity.pdbx_description
1 polymer ?
#
loop_
_entity_poly.entity_id
_entity_poly.type
_entity_poly.pdbx_seq_one_letter_code
_entity_poly.pdbx_strand_id
1 'polypeptide(L)'
;MNKIRCKAMCVCSYQESILVAWGEDPRNGATFYRPLGGSIEFGETSQSAIVREIKEEIGADITDVKLLGVLESLFEFEGKRCHEVVFIYDAELVDKNLYAEKTIIGRETDGSEIIATWQKLDYFAAKERLVPEGLFDLLTR
;
A
#
# COMPACT_ATOMS: atom_id res chain seq x y z
N MET A 1 -14.66 3.15 20.99
CA MET A 1 -15.66 2.99 19.91
C MET A 1 -14.95 2.44 18.69
N ASN A 2 -15.39 1.30 18.15
CA ASN A 2 -14.81 0.76 16.91
C ASN A 2 -15.21 1.69 15.76
N LYS A 3 -14.25 2.07 14.92
CA LYS A 3 -14.47 2.96 13.78
C LYS A 3 -14.03 2.26 12.50
N ILE A 4 -14.76 2.49 11.42
CA ILE A 4 -14.33 2.14 10.07
C ILE A 4 -13.38 3.25 9.61
N ARG A 5 -12.22 2.87 9.03
CA ARG A 5 -11.25 3.82 8.49
C ARG A 5 -11.30 3.79 6.97
N CYS A 6 -11.19 4.94 6.32
CA CYS A 6 -11.00 5.02 4.89
C CYS A 6 -9.50 5.21 4.61
N LYS A 7 -8.94 4.41 3.69
CA LYS A 7 -7.54 4.46 3.30
C LYS A 7 -7.38 4.55 1.79
N ALA A 8 -6.26 5.09 1.35
CA ALA A 8 -5.84 5.03 -0.04
C ALA A 8 -4.46 4.38 -0.12
N MET A 9 -4.29 3.47 -1.08
CA MET A 9 -3.04 2.75 -1.30
C MET A 9 -2.68 2.78 -2.79
N CYS A 10 -1.39 2.84 -3.11
CA CYS A 10 -0.89 2.83 -4.49
C CYS A 10 0.01 1.62 -4.71
N VAL A 11 -0.27 0.83 -5.75
CA VAL A 11 0.54 -0.34 -6.09
C VAL A 11 1.79 0.02 -6.89
N CYS A 12 1.81 1.19 -7.56
CA CYS A 12 2.87 1.65 -8.47
C CYS A 12 3.39 0.51 -9.34
N SER A 13 2.72 0.17 -10.45
CA SER A 13 3.07 -1.01 -11.24
C SER A 13 4.28 -0.77 -12.17
N TYR A 14 5.21 -1.72 -12.24
CA TYR A 14 6.34 -1.70 -13.16
C TYR A 14 6.85 -3.10 -13.50
N GLN A 15 6.95 -3.44 -14.80
CA GLN A 15 7.49 -4.72 -15.28
C GLN A 15 6.96 -5.95 -14.49
N GLU A 16 5.63 -6.11 -14.45
CA GLU A 16 4.92 -7.18 -13.72
C GLU A 16 5.12 -7.16 -12.19
N SER A 17 5.80 -6.15 -11.68
CA SER A 17 6.05 -5.94 -10.26
C SER A 17 5.20 -4.80 -9.73
N ILE A 18 4.95 -4.84 -8.44
CA ILE A 18 4.33 -3.76 -7.67
C ILE A 18 5.28 -3.34 -6.55
N LEU A 19 5.18 -2.07 -6.16
CA LEU A 19 5.93 -1.55 -5.02
C LEU A 19 5.16 -1.87 -3.72
N VAL A 20 5.79 -2.64 -2.84
CA VAL A 20 5.17 -3.05 -1.58
C VAL A 20 6.14 -2.90 -0.41
N ALA A 21 5.61 -2.50 0.73
CA ALA A 21 6.29 -2.56 2.02
C ALA A 21 6.06 -3.93 2.68
N TRP A 22 7.09 -4.44 3.34
CA TRP A 22 6.98 -5.60 4.23
C TRP A 22 6.53 -5.15 5.63
N GLY A 23 5.71 -5.96 6.28
CA GLY A 23 5.32 -5.76 7.67
C GLY A 23 5.16 -7.07 8.41
N GLU A 24 5.16 -6.98 9.74
CA GLU A 24 4.95 -8.11 10.65
C GLU A 24 3.93 -7.69 11.73
N ASP A 25 2.99 -8.57 12.06
CA ASP A 25 2.13 -8.39 13.23
C ASP A 25 2.92 -8.76 14.49
N PRO A 26 3.27 -7.78 15.36
CA PRO A 26 4.12 -8.03 16.51
C PRO A 26 3.45 -8.93 17.56
N ARG A 27 2.13 -9.19 17.45
CA ARG A 27 1.42 -10.11 18.34
C ARG A 27 1.75 -11.58 18.05
N ASN A 28 1.90 -11.96 16.79
CA ASN A 28 1.95 -13.36 16.36
C ASN A 28 3.08 -13.67 15.38
N GLY A 29 3.84 -12.67 14.94
CA GLY A 29 4.94 -12.81 13.97
C GLY A 29 4.47 -13.07 12.54
N ALA A 30 3.17 -12.90 12.24
CA ALA A 30 2.66 -13.08 10.89
C ALA A 30 3.13 -11.95 9.99
N THR A 31 3.82 -12.30 8.91
CA THR A 31 4.31 -11.35 7.92
C THR A 31 3.27 -11.05 6.85
N PHE A 32 3.39 -9.89 6.24
CA PHE A 32 2.56 -9.46 5.12
C PHE A 32 3.27 -8.43 4.25
N TYR A 33 2.77 -8.28 3.03
CA TYR A 33 3.14 -7.22 2.12
C TYR A 33 1.95 -6.32 1.89
N ARG A 34 2.17 -5.01 1.83
CA ARG A 34 1.13 -4.03 1.51
C ARG A 34 1.66 -2.97 0.56
N PRO A 35 0.83 -2.42 -0.33
CA PRO A 35 1.22 -1.23 -1.07
C PRO A 35 1.40 -0.03 -0.13
N LEU A 36 2.10 0.97 -0.63
CA LEU A 36 2.32 2.25 0.04
C LEU A 36 1.04 3.08 0.12
N GLY A 37 0.96 3.95 1.10
CA GLY A 37 -0.20 4.80 1.36
C GLY A 37 -0.79 4.66 2.76
N GLY A 38 -1.76 5.52 3.05
CA GLY A 38 -2.24 5.72 4.41
C GLY A 38 -3.70 6.14 4.51
N SER A 39 -3.98 6.94 5.54
CA SER A 39 -5.35 7.29 5.91
C SER A 39 -5.84 8.49 5.11
N ILE A 40 -7.10 8.44 4.70
CA ILE A 40 -7.75 9.59 4.07
C ILE A 40 -8.16 10.56 5.19
N GLU A 41 -7.72 11.81 5.10
CA GLU A 41 -8.04 12.83 6.10
C GLU A 41 -9.45 13.39 5.93
N PHE A 42 -9.99 14.01 6.99
CA PHE A 42 -11.31 14.63 6.92
C PHE A 42 -11.29 15.83 5.96
N GLY A 43 -12.17 15.81 4.96
CA GLY A 43 -12.23 16.84 3.91
C GLY A 43 -11.29 16.55 2.73
N GLU A 44 -10.58 15.42 2.74
CA GLU A 44 -9.68 14.99 1.68
C GLU A 44 -10.34 13.94 0.76
N THR A 45 -10.01 13.96 -0.54
CA THR A 45 -10.42 12.88 -1.46
C THR A 45 -9.41 11.74 -1.40
N SER A 46 -9.82 10.50 -1.71
CA SER A 46 -8.87 9.37 -1.72
C SER A 46 -7.74 9.53 -2.74
N GLN A 47 -8.00 10.23 -3.85
CA GLN A 47 -6.97 10.53 -4.85
C GLN A 47 -5.97 11.57 -4.34
N SER A 48 -6.44 12.62 -3.66
CA SER A 48 -5.55 13.60 -3.02
C SER A 48 -4.72 12.95 -1.91
N ALA A 49 -5.35 12.09 -1.10
CA ALA A 49 -4.69 11.35 -0.05
C ALA A 49 -3.53 10.52 -0.60
N ILE A 50 -3.73 9.75 -1.67
CA ILE A 50 -2.64 8.90 -2.16
C ILE A 50 -1.47 9.70 -2.76
N VAL A 51 -1.73 10.87 -3.36
CA VAL A 51 -0.66 11.76 -3.81
C VAL A 51 0.13 12.30 -2.61
N ARG A 52 -0.54 12.72 -1.54
CA ARG A 52 0.10 13.19 -0.30
C ARG A 52 0.90 12.07 0.36
N GLU A 53 0.30 10.90 0.56
CA GLU A 53 0.91 9.79 1.28
C GLU A 53 2.18 9.28 0.57
N ILE A 54 2.17 9.11 -0.76
CA ILE A 54 3.39 8.71 -1.49
C ILE A 54 4.50 9.77 -1.35
N LYS A 55 4.12 11.05 -1.33
CA LYS A 55 5.08 12.14 -1.10
C LYS A 55 5.65 12.12 0.31
N GLU A 56 4.82 11.87 1.32
CA GLU A 56 5.21 11.81 2.73
C GLU A 56 6.08 10.57 3.02
N GLU A 57 5.66 9.41 2.53
CA GLU A 57 6.31 8.14 2.83
C GLU A 57 7.67 8.03 2.13
N ILE A 58 7.76 8.32 0.83
CA ILE A 58 8.99 8.05 0.04
C ILE A 58 9.53 9.29 -0.69
N GLY A 59 8.98 10.48 -0.47
CA GLY A 59 9.46 11.71 -1.11
C GLY A 59 9.14 11.83 -2.61
N ALA A 60 8.41 10.86 -3.17
CA ALA A 60 8.18 10.76 -4.60
C ALA A 60 6.92 11.49 -5.05
N ASP A 61 6.95 12.06 -6.26
CA ASP A 61 5.77 12.56 -6.94
C ASP A 61 5.23 11.48 -7.88
N ILE A 62 3.89 11.40 -8.01
CA ILE A 62 3.19 10.44 -8.87
C ILE A 62 2.35 11.14 -9.95
N THR A 63 2.20 10.48 -11.09
CA THR A 63 1.35 10.87 -12.22
C THR A 63 0.44 9.72 -12.65
N ASP A 64 -0.52 10.00 -13.52
CA ASP A 64 -1.41 9.00 -14.13
C ASP A 64 -2.18 8.15 -13.11
N VAL A 65 -2.56 8.80 -12.00
CA VAL A 65 -3.25 8.19 -10.86
C VAL A 65 -4.63 7.67 -11.28
N LYS A 66 -4.81 6.35 -11.22
CA LYS A 66 -6.02 5.63 -11.66
C LYS A 66 -6.55 4.76 -10.53
N LEU A 67 -7.84 4.89 -10.23
CA LEU A 67 -8.50 4.00 -9.28
C LEU A 67 -8.70 2.62 -9.93
N LEU A 68 -8.12 1.58 -9.35
CA LEU A 68 -8.32 0.19 -9.77
C LEU A 68 -9.56 -0.43 -9.13
N GLY A 69 -9.85 -0.09 -7.88
CA GLY A 69 -10.99 -0.64 -7.16
C GLY A 69 -11.02 -0.22 -5.70
N VAL A 70 -12.04 -0.71 -4.99
CA VAL A 70 -12.22 -0.51 -3.55
C VAL A 70 -12.36 -1.87 -2.89
N LEU A 71 -11.64 -2.07 -1.79
CA LEU A 71 -11.63 -3.31 -1.03
C LEU A 71 -12.06 -3.03 0.42
N GLU A 72 -12.90 -3.91 0.96
CA GLU A 72 -13.26 -3.91 2.38
C GLU A 72 -12.30 -4.86 3.11
N SER A 73 -11.46 -4.32 3.98
CA SER A 73 -10.43 -5.06 4.72
C SER A 73 -10.83 -5.21 6.18
N LEU A 74 -11.20 -6.42 6.57
CA LEU A 74 -11.56 -6.78 7.94
C LEU A 74 -10.52 -7.75 8.50
N PHE A 75 -9.70 -7.29 9.44
CA PHE A 75 -8.57 -8.08 9.94
C PHE A 75 -8.31 -7.80 11.43
N GLU A 76 -7.40 -8.56 12.02
CA GLU A 76 -6.85 -8.30 13.33
C GLU A 76 -5.36 -7.95 13.19
N PHE A 77 -4.91 -6.93 13.93
CA PHE A 77 -3.52 -6.50 14.00
C PHE A 77 -3.23 -6.01 15.42
N GLU A 78 -2.12 -6.45 16.02
CA GLU A 78 -1.82 -6.22 17.45
C GLU A 78 -2.96 -6.61 18.40
N GLY A 79 -3.77 -7.60 17.99
CA GLY A 79 -4.94 -8.04 18.73
C GLY A 79 -6.13 -7.07 18.75
N LYS A 80 -6.13 -6.07 17.87
CA LYS A 80 -7.23 -5.14 17.67
C LYS A 80 -7.95 -5.45 16.36
N ARG A 81 -9.28 -5.55 16.43
CA ARG A 81 -10.12 -5.65 15.23
C ARG A 81 -10.03 -4.36 14.44
N CYS A 82 -9.64 -4.48 13.18
CA CYS A 82 -9.54 -3.41 12.21
C CYS A 82 -10.60 -3.59 11.13
N HIS A 83 -11.16 -2.48 10.67
CA HIS A 83 -12.12 -2.44 9.57
C HIS A 83 -11.80 -1.21 8.72
N GLU A 84 -11.36 -1.47 7.50
CA GLU A 84 -10.90 -0.44 6.57
C GLU A 84 -11.61 -0.56 5.23
N VAL A 85 -11.98 0.58 4.64
CA VAL A 85 -12.38 0.69 3.23
C VAL A 85 -11.18 1.26 2.50
N VAL A 86 -10.58 0.47 1.63
CA VAL A 86 -9.28 0.77 0.99
C VAL A 86 -9.49 1.04 -0.49
N PHE A 87 -9.20 2.26 -0.91
CA PHE A 87 -9.13 2.64 -2.32
C PHE A 87 -7.78 2.23 -2.88
N ILE A 88 -7.77 1.38 -3.89
CA ILE A 88 -6.55 0.90 -4.55
C ILE A 88 -6.32 1.69 -5.82
N TYR A 89 -5.20 2.38 -5.88
CA TYR A 89 -4.73 3.14 -7.03
C TYR A 89 -3.54 2.47 -7.69
N ASP A 90 -3.39 2.73 -8.99
CA ASP A 90 -2.13 2.62 -9.70
C ASP A 90 -1.68 4.01 -10.16
N ALA A 91 -0.37 4.21 -10.23
CA ALA A 91 0.22 5.47 -10.64
C ALA A 91 1.66 5.25 -11.09
N GLU A 92 2.20 6.19 -11.87
CA GLU A 92 3.61 6.21 -12.21
C GLU A 92 4.37 7.14 -11.28
N LEU A 93 5.49 6.67 -10.72
CA LEU A 93 6.53 7.53 -10.17
C LEU A 93 7.09 8.44 -11.27
N VAL A 94 7.18 9.74 -10.95
CA VAL A 94 7.76 10.77 -11.82
C VAL A 94 9.27 10.59 -11.94
N ASP A 95 9.97 10.35 -10.83
CA ASP A 95 11.40 10.03 -10.84
C ASP A 95 11.63 8.60 -11.33
N LYS A 96 12.13 8.50 -12.56
CA LYS A 96 12.36 7.20 -13.21
C LYS A 96 13.53 6.42 -12.61
N ASN A 97 14.39 7.04 -11.80
CA ASN A 97 15.48 6.33 -11.12
C ASN A 97 14.96 5.35 -10.05
N LEU A 98 13.81 5.65 -9.43
CA LEU A 98 13.21 4.81 -8.39
C LEU A 98 12.81 3.41 -8.89
N TYR A 99 12.59 3.23 -10.19
CA TYR A 99 12.33 1.91 -10.78
C TYR A 99 13.58 1.05 -10.93
N ALA A 100 14.78 1.65 -10.88
CA ALA A 100 16.04 0.91 -10.91
C ALA A 100 16.52 0.52 -9.51
N GLU A 101 15.97 1.16 -8.47
CA GLU A 101 16.29 0.85 -7.07
C GLU A 101 15.70 -0.50 -6.67
N LYS A 102 16.48 -1.32 -5.97
CA LYS A 102 15.97 -2.59 -5.41
C LYS A 102 15.05 -2.36 -4.21
N THR A 103 15.33 -1.29 -3.48
CA THR A 103 14.68 -0.96 -2.22
C THR A 103 14.52 0.55 -2.15
N ILE A 104 13.32 0.98 -1.76
CA ILE A 104 13.00 2.38 -1.50
C ILE A 104 12.76 2.49 0.00
N ILE A 105 13.56 3.32 0.66
CA ILE A 105 13.45 3.59 2.08
C ILE A 105 12.49 4.76 2.26
N GLY A 106 11.39 4.50 2.97
CA GLY A 106 10.40 5.49 3.33
C GLY A 106 10.26 5.66 4.84
N ARG A 107 9.28 6.45 5.25
CA ARG A 107 8.95 6.69 6.67
C ARG A 107 7.44 6.70 6.89
N GLU A 108 7.02 6.11 7.99
CA GLU A 108 5.67 6.27 8.52
C GLU A 108 5.48 7.65 9.16
N THR A 109 4.22 8.00 9.44
CA THR A 109 3.87 9.23 10.16
C THR A 109 4.48 9.30 11.56
N ASP A 110 4.74 8.15 12.21
CA ASP A 110 5.38 8.08 13.52
C ASP A 110 6.93 8.13 13.47
N GLY A 111 7.49 8.23 12.26
CA GLY A 111 8.92 8.29 12.00
C GLY A 111 9.61 6.92 11.92
N SER A 112 8.88 5.81 12.04
CA SER A 112 9.42 4.48 11.78
C SER A 112 9.76 4.30 10.29
N GLU A 113 10.76 3.47 10.01
CA GLU A 113 11.23 3.24 8.64
C GLU A 113 10.33 2.25 7.90
N ILE A 114 9.97 2.60 6.67
CA ILE A 114 9.28 1.70 5.73
C ILE A 114 10.31 1.19 4.73
N ILE A 115 10.38 -0.13 4.57
CA ILE A 115 11.23 -0.74 3.54
C ILE A 115 10.33 -1.26 2.43
N ALA A 116 10.31 -0.53 1.31
CA ALA A 116 9.53 -0.91 0.13
C ALA A 116 10.42 -1.56 -0.94
N THR A 117 9.91 -2.61 -1.57
CA THR A 117 10.61 -3.35 -2.62
C THR A 117 9.69 -3.62 -3.80
N TRP A 118 10.27 -3.65 -5.00
CA TRP A 118 9.59 -4.12 -6.19
C TRP A 118 9.44 -5.64 -6.15
N GLN A 119 8.21 -6.10 -6.02
CA GLN A 119 7.90 -7.53 -5.95
C GLN A 119 7.03 -7.93 -7.14
N LYS A 120 7.45 -8.97 -7.87
CA LYS A 120 6.66 -9.54 -8.95
C LYS A 120 5.31 -10.01 -8.45
N LEU A 121 4.26 -9.82 -9.25
CA LEU A 121 2.91 -10.20 -8.87
C LEU A 121 2.78 -11.72 -8.64
N ASP A 122 3.49 -12.54 -9.42
CA ASP A 122 3.51 -14.01 -9.30
C ASP A 122 4.05 -14.52 -7.96
N TYR A 123 4.86 -13.72 -7.26
CA TYR A 123 5.32 -14.01 -5.90
C TYR A 123 4.15 -14.21 -4.93
N PHE A 124 3.06 -13.46 -5.13
CA PHE A 124 1.87 -13.53 -4.28
C PHE A 124 0.91 -14.67 -4.69
N ALA A 125 1.12 -15.30 -5.85
CA ALA A 125 0.37 -16.49 -6.23
C ALA A 125 0.73 -17.71 -5.35
N ALA A 126 1.92 -17.70 -4.72
CA ALA A 126 2.47 -18.81 -3.93
C ALA A 126 2.13 -18.77 -2.42
N LYS A 127 1.20 -17.90 -1.99
CA LYS A 127 0.65 -17.72 -0.62
C LYS A 127 1.34 -16.70 0.30
N GLU A 128 2.30 -15.91 -0.17
CA GLU A 128 2.75 -14.76 0.62
C GLU A 128 1.60 -13.76 0.80
N ARG A 129 1.40 -13.28 2.02
CA ARG A 129 0.19 -12.55 2.39
C ARG A 129 0.23 -11.12 1.85
N LEU A 130 -0.36 -10.90 0.68
CA LEU A 130 -0.62 -9.57 0.14
C LEU A 130 -1.92 -9.00 0.73
N VAL A 131 -1.84 -7.83 1.35
CA VAL A 131 -3.00 -7.13 1.94
C VAL A 131 -3.24 -5.77 1.27
N PRO A 132 -4.49 -5.25 1.25
CA PRO A 132 -5.72 -5.89 1.78
C PRO A 132 -6.10 -7.16 1.02
N GLU A 133 -6.85 -8.05 1.69
CA GLU A 133 -7.35 -9.27 1.06
C GLU A 133 -8.14 -8.94 -0.22
N GLY A 134 -7.96 -9.75 -1.26
CA GLY A 134 -8.52 -9.51 -2.59
C GLY A 134 -7.70 -8.58 -3.50
N LEU A 135 -6.59 -8.00 -3.02
CA LEU A 135 -5.71 -7.17 -3.86
C LEU A 135 -5.10 -7.96 -5.02
N PHE A 136 -4.62 -9.19 -4.79
CA PHE A 136 -4.08 -10.03 -5.86
C PHE A 136 -5.11 -10.29 -6.96
N ASP A 137 -6.34 -10.63 -6.59
CA ASP A 137 -7.46 -10.85 -7.51
C ASP A 137 -7.92 -9.56 -8.20
N LEU A 138 -7.65 -8.39 -7.62
CA LEU A 138 -7.94 -7.09 -8.25
C LEU A 138 -6.90 -6.76 -9.33
N LEU A 139 -5.64 -7.12 -9.11
CA LEU A 139 -4.52 -6.82 -10.02
C LEU A 139 -4.40 -7.82 -11.18
N THR A 140 -5.04 -8.98 -11.07
CA THR A 140 -4.96 -10.07 -12.08
C THR A 140 -6.23 -10.20 -12.95
N ARG A 141 -7.09 -9.18 -12.94
CA ARG A 141 -8.34 -9.15 -13.72
C ARG A 141 -8.12 -8.87 -15.20
#